data_AF-E2AHZ4-F1
#
_entry.id   AF-E2AHZ4-F1
#
_cell.length_a   1.000
_cell.length_b   1.000
_cell.length_c   1.000
_cell.angle_alpha   90.00
_cell.angle_beta   90.00
_cell.angle_gamma   90.00
#
_symmetry.space_group_name_H-M   'P 1'
#
loop_
_entity.id
_entity.type
_entity.pdbx_description
1 polymer ?
#
loop_
_entity_poly.entity_id
_entity_poly.type
_entity_poly.pdbx_seq_one_letter_code
_entity_poly.pdbx_strand_id
1 'polypeptide(L)'
;LPTFNGTFNRWESFRDRFKAIIIDNRNLTNVDRLQYLCSSLSGDASNALNNLAITDANFAVAWDILTSRYENKCRLINGHLQTLFSL
;
A
#
# COMPACT_ATOMS: atom_id res chain seq x y z
N LEU A 1 -0.33 -8.71 -11.66
CA LEU A 1 -0.63 -8.12 -10.33
C LEU A 1 -0.66 -6.60 -10.48
N PRO A 2 -1.53 -5.88 -9.76
CA PRO A 2 -1.48 -4.42 -9.76
C PRO A 2 -0.11 -3.96 -9.28
N THR A 3 0.50 -2.97 -9.93
CA THR A 3 1.81 -2.43 -9.54
C THR A 3 1.67 -1.04 -8.94
N PHE A 4 2.43 -0.80 -7.87
CA PHE A 4 2.46 0.46 -7.15
C PHE A 4 3.88 0.99 -7.03
N ASN A 5 4.13 2.09 -7.73
CA ASN A 5 5.43 2.76 -7.77
C ASN A 5 5.60 3.81 -6.66
N GLY A 6 4.66 3.92 -5.70
CA GLY A 6 4.68 4.97 -4.69
C GLY A 6 3.93 6.26 -5.05
N THR A 7 3.12 6.27 -6.11
CA THR A 7 2.35 7.45 -6.51
C THR A 7 1.11 7.64 -5.64
N PHE A 8 1.07 8.72 -4.83
CA PHE A 8 -0.04 9.04 -3.92
C PHE A 8 -1.41 8.95 -4.59
N ASN A 9 -1.59 9.59 -5.74
CA ASN A 9 -2.90 9.62 -6.44
C ASN A 9 -3.41 8.23 -6.87
N ARG A 10 -2.53 7.21 -6.92
CA ARG A 10 -2.90 5.82 -7.26
C ARG A 10 -2.99 4.91 -6.04
N TRP A 11 -2.68 5.41 -4.84
CA TRP A 11 -2.65 4.63 -3.62
C TRP A 11 -4.01 4.03 -3.29
N GLU A 12 -5.08 4.84 -3.30
CA GLU A 12 -6.43 4.36 -2.97
C GLU A 12 -6.88 3.25 -3.93
N SER A 13 -6.76 3.48 -5.23
CA SER A 13 -7.12 2.48 -6.25
C SER A 13 -6.27 1.21 -6.15
N PHE A 14 -4.97 1.33 -5.85
CA PHE A 14 -4.10 0.18 -5.62
C PHE A 14 -4.52 -0.60 -4.37
N ARG A 15 -4.73 0.12 -3.25
CA ARG A 15 -5.11 -0.45 -1.96
C ARG A 15 -6.39 -1.26 -2.08
N ASP A 16 -7.41 -0.71 -2.71
CA ASP A 16 -8.71 -1.36 -2.82
C ASP A 16 -8.64 -2.59 -3.73
N ARG A 17 -7.92 -2.50 -4.86
CA ARG A 17 -7.67 -3.67 -5.73
C ARG A 17 -6.85 -4.75 -5.03
N PHE A 18 -5.80 -4.36 -4.31
CA PHE A 18 -4.93 -5.31 -3.60
C PHE A 18 -5.70 -6.01 -2.47
N LYS A 19 -6.55 -5.26 -1.73
CA LYS A 19 -7.45 -5.83 -0.72
C LYS A 19 -8.38 -6.88 -1.33
N ALA A 20 -9.06 -6.56 -2.42
CA ALA A 20 -10.01 -7.46 -3.06
C ALA A 20 -9.37 -8.73 -3.63
N ILE A 21 -8.13 -8.65 -4.16
CA ILE A 21 -7.47 -9.78 -4.83
C ILE A 21 -6.66 -10.64 -3.85
N ILE A 22 -5.98 -10.01 -2.88
CA ILE A 22 -4.94 -10.65 -2.05
C ILE A 22 -5.38 -10.77 -0.59
N ILE A 23 -5.94 -9.71 0.00
CA ILE A 23 -6.29 -9.71 1.44
C ILE A 23 -7.58 -10.50 1.69
N ASP A 24 -8.61 -10.31 0.87
CA ASP A 24 -9.90 -11.00 1.01
C ASP A 24 -9.81 -12.49 0.60
N ASN A 25 -8.76 -12.86 -0.14
CA ASN A 25 -8.55 -14.23 -0.56
C ASN A 25 -8.10 -15.11 0.62
N ARG A 26 -9.02 -15.94 1.11
CA ARG A 26 -8.80 -16.87 2.23
C ARG A 26 -7.85 -18.03 1.92
N ASN A 27 -7.55 -18.27 0.64
CA ASN A 27 -6.62 -19.34 0.24
C ASN A 27 -5.15 -18.93 0.33
N LEU A 28 -4.86 -17.65 0.60
CA LEU A 28 -3.49 -17.14 0.72
C LEU A 28 -3.07 -17.06 2.19
N THR A 29 -1.82 -17.43 2.48
CA THR A 29 -1.20 -17.19 3.79
C THR A 29 -0.67 -15.76 3.87
N ASN A 30 -0.39 -15.23 5.07
CA ASN A 30 0.16 -13.87 5.15
C ASN A 30 1.56 -13.78 4.52
N VAL A 31 2.32 -14.89 4.53
CA VAL A 31 3.59 -15.00 3.81
C VAL A 31 3.39 -14.80 2.31
N ASP A 32 2.42 -15.49 1.71
CA ASP A 32 2.09 -15.33 0.28
C ASP A 32 1.64 -13.88 0.00
N ARG A 33 0.77 -13.34 0.85
CA ARG A 33 0.28 -11.95 0.71
C ARG A 33 1.44 -10.95 0.75
N LEU A 34 2.41 -11.12 1.64
CA LEU A 34 3.57 -10.25 1.74
C LEU A 34 4.52 -10.42 0.54
N GLN A 35 4.70 -11.64 0.04
CA GLN A 35 5.48 -11.87 -1.17
C GLN A 35 4.82 -11.22 -2.41
N TYR A 36 3.50 -11.31 -2.52
CA TYR A 36 2.73 -10.58 -3.54
C TYR A 36 2.83 -9.07 -3.35
N LEU A 37 2.80 -8.60 -2.11
CA LEU A 37 2.94 -7.18 -1.77
C LEU A 37 4.30 -6.67 -2.24
N CYS A 38 5.41 -7.30 -1.84
CA CYS A 38 6.76 -6.94 -2.28
C CYS A 38 6.90 -6.97 -3.82
N SER A 39 6.31 -7.97 -4.47
CA SER A 39 6.34 -8.10 -5.94
C SER A 39 5.50 -7.04 -6.67
N SER A 40 4.47 -6.51 -6.00
CA SER A 40 3.58 -5.47 -6.52
C SER A 40 4.13 -4.06 -6.29
N LEU A 41 5.15 -3.91 -5.45
CA LEU A 41 5.72 -2.62 -5.10
C LEU A 41 7.02 -2.37 -5.86
N SER A 42 7.19 -1.13 -6.27
CA SER A 42 8.39 -0.68 -6.99
C SER A 42 8.84 0.68 -6.47
N GLY A 43 10.12 0.99 -6.68
CA GLY A 43 10.71 2.28 -6.29
C GLY A 43 10.62 2.54 -4.78
N ASP A 44 10.18 3.74 -4.41
CA ASP A 44 10.05 4.18 -3.01
C ASP A 44 9.16 3.28 -2.14
N ALA A 45 8.12 2.70 -2.73
CA ALA A 45 7.20 1.85 -1.98
C ALA A 45 7.83 0.50 -1.62
N SER A 46 8.69 -0.04 -2.50
CA SER A 46 9.48 -1.24 -2.24
C SER A 46 10.58 -0.96 -1.20
N ASN A 47 11.28 0.18 -1.34
CA ASN A 47 12.29 0.61 -0.37
C ASN A 47 11.74 0.77 1.06
N ALA A 48 10.47 1.17 1.21
CA ALA A 48 9.83 1.26 2.52
C ALA A 48 9.68 -0.10 3.23
N LEU A 49 9.63 -1.19 2.47
CA LEU A 49 9.48 -2.56 2.99
C LEU A 49 10.77 -3.38 2.95
N ASN A 50 11.84 -2.86 2.35
CA ASN A 50 13.09 -3.61 2.14
C ASN A 50 13.78 -4.04 3.45
N ASN A 51 13.48 -3.36 4.56
CA ASN A 51 13.99 -3.70 5.89
C ASN A 51 13.13 -4.74 6.65
N LEU A 52 12.00 -5.18 6.08
CA LEU A 52 11.13 -6.17 6.70
C LEU A 52 11.41 -7.57 6.15
N ALA A 53 11.64 -8.51 7.06
CA ALA A 53 11.73 -9.92 6.69
C ALA A 53 10.38 -10.45 6.19
N ILE A 54 10.39 -11.34 5.20
CA ILE A 54 9.18 -11.97 4.68
C ILE A 54 8.68 -13.02 5.68
N THR A 55 7.81 -12.61 6.60
CA THR A 55 7.22 -13.47 7.63
C THR A 55 5.73 -13.21 7.78
N ASP A 56 5.00 -14.20 8.31
CA ASP A 56 3.55 -14.13 8.49
C ASP A 56 3.13 -12.91 9.33
N ALA A 57 3.83 -12.68 10.45
CA ALA A 57 3.62 -11.55 11.34
C ALA A 57 3.93 -10.19 10.68
N ASN A 58 4.86 -10.17 9.72
CA ASN A 58 5.30 -8.93 9.09
C ASN A 58 4.35 -8.44 7.98
N PHE A 59 3.39 -9.25 7.51
CA PHE A 59 2.40 -8.78 6.55
C PHE A 59 1.59 -7.60 7.09
N ALA A 60 1.07 -7.74 8.31
CA ALA A 60 0.31 -6.68 8.95
C ALA A 60 1.15 -5.41 9.13
N VAL A 61 2.42 -5.57 9.54
CA VAL A 61 3.37 -4.47 9.72
C VAL A 61 3.69 -3.78 8.38
N ALA A 62 4.01 -4.55 7.35
CA ALA A 62 4.28 -4.04 6.01
C ALA A 62 3.09 -3.26 5.44
N TRP A 63 1.89 -3.81 5.61
CA TRP A 63 0.66 -3.19 5.17
C TRP A 63 0.36 -1.89 5.93
N ASP A 64 0.58 -1.88 7.25
CA ASP A 64 0.43 -0.68 8.07
C ASP A 64 1.42 0.42 7.68
N ILE A 65 2.70 0.09 7.48
CA ILE A 65 3.72 1.07 7.06
C ILE A 65 3.32 1.74 5.74
N LEU A 66 2.88 0.96 4.76
CA LEU A 66 2.41 1.51 3.49
C LEU A 66 1.18 2.40 3.68
N THR A 67 0.20 1.92 4.43
CA THR A 67 -1.05 2.64 4.70
C THR A 67 -0.76 3.96 5.41
N SER A 68 0.00 3.93 6.51
CA SER A 68 0.46 5.11 7.23
C SER A 68 1.26 6.07 6.36
N ARG A 69 2.14 5.59 5.47
CA ARG A 69 2.96 6.46 4.61
C ARG A 69 2.15 7.14 3.51
N TYR A 70 1.27 6.40 2.83
CA TYR A 70 0.60 6.87 1.62
C TYR A 70 -0.79 7.44 1.91
N GLU A 71 -1.53 6.94 2.91
CA GLU A 71 -2.84 7.46 3.28
C GLU A 71 -2.73 8.83 3.98
N ASN A 72 -1.77 9.02 4.89
CA ASN A 72 -1.53 10.33 5.50
C ASN A 72 -1.16 11.39 4.46
N LYS A 73 -0.29 11.05 3.51
CA LYS A 73 0.13 11.99 2.45
C LYS A 73 -0.99 12.27 1.44
N CYS A 74 -1.80 11.29 1.07
CA CYS A 74 -2.97 11.53 0.21
C CYS A 74 -4.00 12.43 0.91
N ARG A 75 -4.29 12.21 2.19
CA ARG A 75 -5.21 13.05 2.96
C ARG A 75 -4.72 14.50 3.09
N LEU A 76 -3.42 14.70 3.30
CA LEU A 76 -2.83 16.04 3.33
C LEU A 76 -2.99 16.74 1.97
N ILE A 77 -2.61 16.09 0.87
CA ILE A 77 -2.72 16.67 -0.47
C ILE A 77 -4.19 16.96 -0.82
N ASN A 78 -5.10 16.01 -0.60
CA ASN A 78 -6.52 16.21 -0.82
C ASN A 78 -7.10 17.31 0.08
N GLY A 79 -6.65 17.42 1.32
CA GLY A 79 -7.01 18.52 2.21
C GLY A 79 -6.61 19.88 1.63
N HIS A 80 -5.37 20.02 1.18
CA HIS A 80 -4.90 21.26 0.55
C HIS A 80 -5.62 21.58 -0.77
N LEU A 81 -5.90 20.56 -1.60
CA LEU A 81 -6.64 20.75 -2.85
C LEU A 81 -8.09 21.16 -2.59
N GLN A 82 -8.77 20.54 -1.63
CA GLN A 82 -10.14 20.91 -1.25
C GLN A 82 -10.19 22.38 -0.81
N THR A 83 -9.24 22.86 0.01
CA THR A 83 -9.18 24.28 0.40
C THR A 83 -8.98 25.21 -0.81
N LEU A 84 -8.21 24.78 -1.81
CA LEU A 84 -7.94 25.54 -3.04
C LEU A 84 -9.13 25.57 -4.01
N PHE A 85 -9.90 24.48 -4.11
CA PHE A 85 -11.11 24.38 -4.93
C PHE A 85 -12.38 24.90 -4.22
N SER A 86 -12.28 25.27 -2.93
CA SER A 86 -13.36 25.90 -2.16
C SER A 86 -13.35 27.43 -2.24
N LEU A 87 -12.60 28.02 -3.19
CA LEU A 87 -12.55 29.46 -3.48
C LEU A 87 -13.33 29.79 -4.76
#